data_AF-A0A8T7KL01-F1
#
_entry.id   AF-A0A8T7KL01-F1
#
_cell.length_a   1.000
_cell.length_b   1.000
_cell.length_c   1.000
_cell.angle_alpha   90.00
_cell.angle_beta   90.00
_cell.angle_gamma   90.00
#
_symmetry.space_group_name_H-M   'P 1'
#
loop_
_entity.id
_entity.type
_entity.pdbx_description
1 polymer ?
#
loop_
_entity_poly.entity_id
_entity_poly.type
_entity_poly.pdbx_seq_one_letter_code
_entity_poly.pdbx_strand_id
1 'polypeptide(L)'
;MQLLLRANGQQAAINMDSAGDQVLMVGEHRYRPAQMARKVRRLTAQMWGAAMPPEVLNERLTFEALDSGRPSGPWTDSGSFSPRSGSFVSLGRWDEDGSIGIALHELAHEMHLRAGGYDESDGVVREAVSLLAEREAGLVRSFEREPYYTASNLVEQLCELPAFSYQSFSKRWNELMQITNDVGLADLVNYYLDKNDRLGLSRWLKRATDNLELRDALLNKLSVTTLRYSLELRRQLINNLVRCSPKTPPDQIAYVLDAIVTLDRRYPGDDLGRIIDFCFAPHRRQRRQLFAVG
;
A
#
# COMPACT_ATOMS: atom_id res chain seq x y z
N MET A 1 19.43 19.52 8.69
CA MET A 1 17.95 19.65 8.63
C MET A 1 17.53 21.01 9.13
N GLN A 2 16.42 21.53 8.61
CA GLN A 2 15.93 22.86 8.95
C GLN A 2 14.56 22.80 9.65
N LEU A 3 14.40 23.66 10.65
CA LEU A 3 13.12 23.99 11.26
C LEU A 3 12.79 25.44 10.91
N LEU A 4 11.70 25.65 10.18
CA LEU A 4 11.18 26.97 9.87
C LEU A 4 10.12 27.36 10.91
N LEU A 5 10.36 28.48 11.58
CA LEU A 5 9.37 29.15 12.42
C LEU A 5 8.76 30.28 11.60
N ARG A 6 7.43 30.28 11.44
CA ARG A 6 6.72 31.35 10.74
C ARG A 6 5.72 32.01 11.68
N ALA A 7 5.92 33.31 11.90
CA ALA A 7 5.13 34.12 12.81
C ALA A 7 4.93 35.53 12.25
N ASN A 8 3.68 36.01 12.18
CA ASN A 8 3.37 37.40 11.83
C ASN A 8 4.08 37.92 10.55
N GLY A 9 4.21 37.08 9.52
CA GLY A 9 4.90 37.43 8.27
C GLY A 9 6.43 37.40 8.35
N GLN A 10 7.01 37.05 9.51
CA GLN A 10 8.43 36.80 9.69
C GLN A 10 8.72 35.30 9.60
N GLN A 11 9.91 34.96 9.09
CA GLN A 11 10.41 33.60 9.00
C GLN A 11 11.79 33.52 9.65
N ALA A 12 11.97 32.57 10.54
CA ALA A 12 13.27 32.21 11.10
C ALA A 12 13.59 30.75 10.75
N ALA A 13 14.82 30.49 10.29
CA ALA A 13 15.30 29.15 10.02
C ALA A 13 16.28 28.72 11.13
N ILE A 14 16.00 27.59 11.75
CA ILE A 14 16.83 26.98 12.78
C ILE A 14 17.48 25.74 12.18
N ASN A 15 18.81 25.66 12.25
CA ASN A 15 19.51 24.41 12.00
C ASN A 15 19.26 23.46 13.18
N MET A 16 18.49 22.41 12.94
CA MET A 16 18.06 21.48 13.98
C MET A 16 19.23 20.71 14.59
N ASP A 17 20.28 20.44 13.81
CA ASP A 17 21.45 19.69 14.26
C ASP A 17 22.27 20.46 15.31
N SER A 18 22.21 21.79 15.28
CA SER A 18 22.90 22.69 16.22
C SER A 18 21.96 23.33 17.25
N ALA A 19 20.70 22.89 17.33
CA ALA A 19 19.70 23.50 18.22
C ALA A 19 19.92 23.20 19.72
N GLY A 20 20.93 22.40 20.08
CA GLY A 20 21.26 22.09 21.48
C GLY A 20 20.07 21.48 22.24
N ASP A 21 19.80 22.02 23.44
CA ASP A 21 18.68 21.61 24.30
C ASP A 21 17.42 22.47 24.10
N GLN A 22 17.32 23.18 22.98
CA GLN A 22 16.14 23.99 22.67
C GLN A 22 14.87 23.13 22.63
N VAL A 23 13.81 23.67 23.20
CA VAL A 23 12.47 23.08 23.19
C VAL A 23 11.53 24.04 22.48
N LEU A 24 10.78 23.53 21.51
CA LEU A 24 9.72 24.26 20.83
C LEU A 24 8.37 23.69 21.27
N MET A 25 7.43 24.58 21.59
CA MET A 25 6.02 24.22 21.80
C MET A 25 5.22 24.65 20.58
N VAL A 26 4.43 23.74 20.01
CA VAL A 26 3.50 24.06 18.90
C VAL A 26 2.17 23.41 19.22
N GLY A 27 1.15 24.23 19.49
CA GLY A 27 -0.11 23.76 20.05
C GLY A 27 0.13 23.08 21.40
N GLU A 28 -0.37 21.85 21.54
CA GLU A 28 -0.22 21.03 22.76
C GLU A 28 1.06 20.19 22.78
N HIS A 29 1.80 20.16 21.68
CA HIS A 29 2.94 19.27 21.49
C HIS A 29 4.28 19.94 21.76
N ARG A 30 5.18 19.15 22.33
CA ARG A 30 6.56 19.54 22.66
C ARG A 30 7.52 18.88 21.67
N TYR A 31 8.42 19.68 21.09
CA TYR A 31 9.41 19.23 20.13
C TYR A 31 10.81 19.62 20.58
N ARG A 32 11.76 18.69 20.41
CA ARG A 32 13.18 18.92 20.67
C ARG A 32 13.94 18.80 19.35
N PRO A 33 14.21 19.91 18.64
CA PRO A 33 14.71 19.87 17.28
C PRO A 33 15.99 19.03 17.10
N ALA A 34 16.94 19.15 18.02
CA ALA A 34 18.17 18.33 17.99
C ALA A 34 17.91 16.83 18.19
N GLN A 35 16.92 16.46 19.01
CA GLN A 35 16.56 15.05 19.22
C GLN A 35 15.84 14.48 18.00
N MET A 36 14.90 15.24 17.43
CA MET A 36 14.23 14.88 16.19
C MET A 36 15.23 14.67 15.07
N ALA A 37 16.15 15.63 14.87
CA ALA A 37 17.22 15.53 13.89
C ALA A 37 18.04 14.24 14.06
N ARG A 38 18.54 13.97 15.27
CA ARG A 38 19.29 12.74 15.56
C ARG A 38 18.47 11.47 15.27
N LYS A 39 17.19 11.45 15.63
CA LYS A 39 16.32 10.29 15.42
C LYS A 39 16.02 10.08 13.94
N VAL A 40 15.70 11.13 13.19
CA VAL A 40 15.52 11.07 11.73
C VAL A 40 16.78 10.52 11.06
N ARG A 41 17.96 11.08 11.34
CA ARG A 41 19.24 10.60 10.77
C ARG A 41 19.51 9.13 11.07
N ARG A 42 19.25 8.70 12.31
CA ARG A 42 19.42 7.30 12.70
C ARG A 42 18.51 6.38 11.91
N LEU A 43 17.22 6.74 11.79
CA LEU A 43 16.23 5.93 11.07
C LEU A 43 16.52 5.92 9.57
N THR A 44 16.86 7.05 8.95
CA THR A 44 17.21 7.11 7.53
C THR A 44 18.48 6.32 7.20
N ALA A 45 19.49 6.36 8.08
CA ALA A 45 20.68 5.54 7.94
C ALA A 45 20.37 4.02 8.03
N GLN A 46 19.40 3.62 8.86
CA GLN A 46 18.95 2.23 8.95
C GLN A 46 18.14 1.80 7.72
N MET A 47 17.32 2.71 7.19
CA MET A 47 16.37 2.42 6.12
C MET A 47 17.04 2.42 4.73
N TRP A 48 17.79 3.47 4.42
CA TRP A 48 18.35 3.70 3.09
C TRP A 48 19.88 3.74 3.08
N GLY A 49 20.53 3.90 4.25
CA GLY A 49 21.98 3.84 4.37
C GLY A 49 22.68 4.79 3.39
N ALA A 50 23.61 4.24 2.61
CA ALA A 50 24.36 5.00 1.60
C ALA A 50 23.50 5.55 0.45
N ALA A 51 22.29 5.00 0.24
CA ALA A 51 21.39 5.51 -0.78
C ALA A 51 20.78 6.87 -0.41
N MET A 52 20.72 7.22 0.89
CA MET A 52 20.21 8.51 1.37
C MET A 52 21.33 9.55 1.34
N PRO A 53 21.35 10.47 0.36
CA PRO A 53 22.40 11.47 0.26
C PRO A 53 22.24 12.51 1.40
N PRO A 54 23.34 12.97 2.03
CA PRO A 54 23.26 13.94 3.12
C PRO A 54 22.49 15.22 2.78
N GLU A 55 22.56 15.68 1.53
CA GLU A 55 21.86 16.86 1.02
C GLU A 55 20.33 16.71 1.09
N VAL A 56 19.78 15.49 0.99
CA VAL A 56 18.32 15.28 1.14
C VAL A 56 17.86 15.71 2.53
N LEU A 57 18.57 15.29 3.58
CA LEU A 57 18.22 15.65 4.95
C LEU A 57 18.60 17.11 5.25
N ASN A 58 19.66 17.62 4.66
CA ASN A 58 20.18 18.95 4.99
C ASN A 58 19.43 20.08 4.28
N GLU A 59 18.98 19.84 3.06
CA GLU A 59 18.49 20.88 2.14
C GLU A 59 17.06 20.63 1.69
N ARG A 60 16.58 19.37 1.73
CA ARG A 60 15.29 18.99 1.17
C ARG A 60 14.29 18.46 2.18
N LEU A 61 14.64 18.40 3.48
CA LEU A 61 13.71 18.12 4.56
C LEU A 61 13.57 19.34 5.47
N THR A 62 12.34 19.84 5.56
CA THR A 62 12.00 21.00 6.37
C THR A 62 10.86 20.67 7.32
N PHE A 63 11.06 20.94 8.61
CA PHE A 63 9.97 21.00 9.59
C PHE A 63 9.46 22.44 9.69
N GLU A 64 8.16 22.62 9.79
CA GLU A 64 7.55 23.94 9.86
C GLU A 64 6.65 24.06 11.08
N ALA A 65 6.80 25.16 11.84
CA ALA A 65 5.89 25.55 12.91
C ALA A 65 5.24 26.89 12.56
N LEU A 66 3.90 26.89 12.50
CA LEU A 66 3.08 28.07 12.22
C LEU A 66 2.58 28.70 13.53
N ASP A 67 2.93 29.95 13.79
CA ASP A 67 2.67 30.68 15.04
C ASP A 67 1.25 31.27 15.14
N SER A 68 0.22 30.50 14.78
CA SER A 68 -1.15 31.03 14.92
C SER A 68 -2.12 30.14 15.67
N GLY A 69 -1.72 28.96 16.17
CA GLY A 69 -2.58 28.06 16.95
C GLY A 69 -3.88 27.63 16.24
N ARG A 70 -4.17 28.17 15.06
CA ARG A 70 -5.13 27.65 14.13
C ARG A 70 -4.42 26.45 13.55
N PRO A 71 -4.90 25.21 13.80
CA PRO A 71 -4.61 24.16 12.84
C PRO A 71 -4.94 24.78 11.50
N SER A 72 -3.92 24.93 10.66
CA SER A 72 -4.10 25.00 9.22
C SER A 72 -5.21 23.99 8.94
N GLY A 73 -6.32 24.43 8.34
CA GLY A 73 -7.65 23.82 8.55
C GLY A 73 -7.68 22.29 8.46
N PRO A 74 -8.82 21.63 8.81
CA PRO A 74 -8.94 20.17 8.96
C PRO A 74 -8.48 19.30 7.76
N TRP A 75 -8.06 19.93 6.66
CA TRP A 75 -7.59 19.39 5.38
C TRP A 75 -6.14 19.74 5.01
N THR A 76 -5.31 20.26 5.93
CA THR A 76 -3.88 20.42 5.62
C THR A 76 -3.10 19.16 5.97
N ASP A 77 -2.42 18.64 4.97
CA ASP A 77 -1.61 17.43 5.09
C ASP A 77 -0.49 17.65 6.11
N SER A 78 -0.29 16.67 6.99
CA SER A 78 0.73 16.75 8.06
C SER A 78 2.15 16.76 7.50
N GLY A 79 2.30 16.33 6.25
CA GLY A 79 3.50 16.41 5.45
C GLY A 79 3.12 16.67 3.99
N SER A 80 4.08 17.14 3.21
CA SER A 80 3.93 17.22 1.77
C SER A 80 5.29 17.03 1.10
N PHE A 81 5.28 16.37 -0.04
CA PHE A 81 6.45 16.18 -0.86
C PHE A 81 6.26 16.85 -2.23
N SER A 82 7.33 17.49 -2.71
CA SER A 82 7.41 18.05 -4.05
C SER A 82 8.78 17.76 -4.64
N PRO A 83 8.86 17.25 -5.89
CA PRO A 83 10.14 17.03 -6.58
C PRO A 83 11.02 18.28 -6.63
N ARG A 84 10.41 19.48 -6.69
CA ARG A 84 11.15 20.74 -6.79
C ARG A 84 11.68 21.22 -5.44
N SER A 85 10.81 21.21 -4.42
CA SER A 85 11.08 21.87 -3.13
C SER A 85 11.43 20.91 -2.00
N GLY A 86 11.35 19.60 -2.22
CA GLY A 86 11.59 18.58 -1.21
C GLY A 86 10.38 18.30 -0.32
N SER A 87 10.67 17.71 0.83
CA SER A 87 9.75 17.25 1.86
C SER A 87 9.53 18.31 2.94
N PHE A 88 8.27 18.57 3.25
CA PHE A 88 7.84 19.49 4.31
C PHE A 88 7.00 18.74 5.33
N VAL A 89 7.19 19.04 6.61
CA VAL A 89 6.42 18.45 7.71
C VAL A 89 5.88 19.57 8.59
N SER A 90 4.56 19.62 8.75
CA SER A 90 3.89 20.61 9.58
C SER A 90 3.82 20.12 11.03
N LEU A 91 4.42 20.88 11.94
CA LEU A 91 4.35 20.64 13.39
C LEU A 91 3.04 21.18 13.97
N GLY A 92 2.58 20.55 15.05
CA GLY A 92 1.42 20.97 15.83
C GLY A 92 0.22 20.04 15.73
N ARG A 93 0.25 19.05 14.82
CA ARG A 93 -0.82 18.05 14.66
C ARG A 93 -0.48 16.68 15.26
N TRP A 94 0.81 16.34 15.27
CA TRP A 94 1.32 15.08 15.81
C TRP A 94 2.37 15.39 16.86
N ASP A 95 2.59 14.50 17.81
CA ASP A 95 3.71 14.63 18.72
C ASP A 95 5.07 14.49 17.98
N GLU A 96 6.15 14.56 18.76
CA GLU A 96 7.52 14.46 18.26
C GLU A 96 7.73 13.20 17.40
N ASP A 97 7.20 12.06 17.84
CA ASP A 97 7.39 10.78 17.18
C ASP A 97 6.50 10.61 15.94
N GLY A 98 5.24 11.05 16.02
CA GLY A 98 4.38 11.09 14.85
C GLY A 98 4.92 12.01 13.77
N SER A 99 5.45 13.18 14.13
CA SER A 99 6.07 14.11 13.17
C SER A 99 7.32 13.52 12.51
N ILE A 100 8.09 12.69 13.22
CA ILE A 100 9.22 11.94 12.64
C ILE A 100 8.71 10.85 11.68
N GLY A 101 7.63 10.16 12.02
CA GLY A 101 6.98 9.21 11.12
C GLY A 101 6.56 9.87 9.81
N ILE A 102 5.88 11.01 9.89
CA ILE A 102 5.52 11.82 8.71
C ILE A 102 6.77 12.26 7.94
N ALA A 103 7.85 12.68 8.61
CA ALA A 103 9.08 13.03 7.91
C ALA A 103 9.64 11.85 7.09
N LEU A 104 9.58 10.63 7.62
CA LEU A 104 10.03 9.44 6.92
C LEU A 104 9.12 9.05 5.75
N HIS A 105 7.82 9.30 5.85
CA HIS A 105 6.88 9.21 4.72
C HIS A 105 7.29 10.13 3.59
N GLU A 106 7.49 11.42 3.88
CA GLU A 106 7.81 12.40 2.83
C GLU A 106 9.21 12.17 2.24
N LEU A 107 10.14 11.65 3.04
CA LEU A 107 11.45 11.22 2.56
C LEU A 107 11.38 9.96 1.70
N ALA A 108 10.44 9.07 1.96
CA ALA A 108 10.20 7.92 1.09
C ALA A 108 9.78 8.37 -0.31
N HIS A 109 8.92 9.39 -0.43
CA HIS A 109 8.60 9.97 -1.74
C HIS A 109 9.84 10.54 -2.47
N GLU A 110 10.73 11.23 -1.77
CA GLU A 110 12.01 11.71 -2.32
C GLU A 110 12.92 10.56 -2.76
N MET A 111 13.04 9.52 -1.94
CA MET A 111 13.85 8.35 -2.25
C MET A 111 13.28 7.54 -3.41
N HIS A 112 11.96 7.47 -3.50
CA HIS A 112 11.24 6.86 -4.60
C HIS A 112 11.51 7.61 -5.92
N LEU A 113 11.43 8.95 -5.90
CA LEU A 113 11.81 9.80 -7.04
C LEU A 113 13.25 9.55 -7.50
N ARG A 114 14.20 9.49 -6.56
CA ARG A 114 15.62 9.26 -6.88
C ARG A 114 15.91 7.88 -7.47
N ALA A 115 15.08 6.90 -7.15
CA ALA A 115 15.16 5.56 -7.73
C ALA A 115 14.37 5.43 -9.06
N GLY A 116 13.77 6.53 -9.55
CA GLY A 116 13.14 6.63 -10.86
C GLY A 116 11.65 6.30 -10.93
N GLY A 117 10.96 6.11 -9.79
CA GLY A 117 9.59 5.60 -9.77
C GLY A 117 8.47 6.63 -9.55
N TYR A 118 8.78 7.92 -9.38
CA TYR A 118 7.80 8.88 -8.83
C TYR A 118 6.75 9.41 -9.84
N ASP A 119 7.11 9.66 -11.10
CA ASP A 119 6.20 10.27 -12.08
C ASP A 119 5.30 9.24 -12.81
N GLU A 120 5.64 7.95 -12.71
CA GLU A 120 5.09 6.84 -13.49
C GLU A 120 4.38 5.76 -12.63
N SER A 121 4.45 5.85 -11.29
CA SER A 121 3.86 4.87 -10.37
C SER A 121 2.38 5.11 -10.04
N ASP A 122 1.63 4.02 -9.86
CA ASP A 122 0.27 4.05 -9.31
C ASP A 122 0.24 4.69 -7.91
N GLY A 123 -0.74 5.57 -7.69
CA GLY A 123 -0.86 6.33 -6.45
C GLY A 123 -0.95 5.46 -5.19
N VAL A 124 -1.56 4.26 -5.26
CA VAL A 124 -1.61 3.32 -4.14
C VAL A 124 -0.23 2.78 -3.82
N VAL A 125 0.56 2.43 -4.83
CA VAL A 125 1.89 1.84 -4.65
C VAL A 125 2.87 2.91 -4.16
N ARG A 126 2.79 4.12 -4.70
CA ARG A 126 3.56 5.26 -4.23
C ARG A 126 3.30 5.53 -2.75
N GLU A 127 2.04 5.59 -2.33
CA GLU A 127 1.70 5.78 -0.93
C GLU A 127 2.06 4.56 -0.06
N ALA A 128 1.99 3.33 -0.58
CA ALA A 128 2.35 2.12 0.16
C ALA A 128 3.84 2.10 0.54
N VAL A 129 4.71 2.53 -0.38
CA VAL A 129 6.15 2.67 -0.13
C VAL A 129 6.41 3.68 1.00
N SER A 130 5.67 4.79 1.01
CA SER A 130 5.80 5.82 2.04
C SER A 130 5.18 5.42 3.38
N LEU A 131 4.08 4.67 3.39
CA LEU A 131 3.47 4.10 4.59
C LEU A 131 4.33 2.98 5.21
N LEU A 132 5.09 2.23 4.41
CA LEU A 132 6.10 1.30 4.94
C LEU A 132 7.16 2.05 5.76
N ALA A 133 7.58 3.22 5.28
CA ALA A 133 8.56 4.06 5.98
C ALA A 133 8.02 4.63 7.29
N GLU A 134 6.76 5.05 7.34
CA GLU A 134 6.08 5.46 8.58
C GLU A 134 6.04 4.34 9.61
N ARG A 135 5.67 3.13 9.15
CA ARG A 135 5.51 1.98 10.02
C ARG A 135 6.84 1.54 10.63
N GLU A 136 7.93 1.64 9.88
CA GLU A 136 9.29 1.42 10.40
C GLU A 136 9.66 2.42 11.51
N ALA A 137 9.10 3.63 11.46
CA ALA A 137 9.26 4.64 12.50
C ALA A 137 8.39 4.39 13.75
N GLY A 138 7.49 3.41 13.69
CA GLY A 138 6.50 3.13 14.74
C GLY A 138 5.19 3.91 14.60
N LEU A 139 4.97 4.62 13.48
CA LEU A 139 3.71 5.32 13.23
C LEU A 139 2.80 4.45 12.36
N VAL A 140 1.59 4.17 12.85
CA VAL A 140 0.54 3.48 12.11
C VAL A 140 -0.68 4.37 12.08
N ARG A 141 -1.18 4.68 10.89
CA ARG A 141 -2.34 5.54 10.67
C ARG A 141 -3.40 4.76 9.88
N SER A 142 -4.66 4.98 10.21
CA SER A 142 -5.79 4.52 9.41
C SER A 142 -6.28 5.65 8.51
N PHE A 143 -6.71 5.28 7.31
CA PHE A 143 -7.22 6.22 6.32
C PHE A 143 -8.60 5.78 5.84
N GLU A 144 -9.46 6.73 5.51
CA GLU A 144 -10.80 6.45 4.98
C GLU A 144 -10.92 6.81 3.49
N ARG A 145 -9.86 7.37 2.90
CA ARG A 145 -9.84 7.91 1.54
C ARG A 145 -8.76 7.28 0.70
N GLU A 146 -9.08 7.05 -0.57
CA GLU A 146 -8.10 6.64 -1.58
C GLU A 146 -7.12 7.77 -1.93
N PRO A 147 -5.88 7.45 -2.34
CA PRO A 147 -5.29 6.10 -2.45
C PRO A 147 -4.78 5.53 -1.10
N TYR A 148 -4.81 6.34 -0.04
CA TYR A 148 -4.21 6.00 1.27
C TYR A 148 -4.89 4.81 1.96
N TYR A 149 -6.22 4.63 1.80
CA TYR A 149 -6.93 3.48 2.35
C TYR A 149 -6.39 2.17 1.75
N THR A 150 -6.35 2.06 0.43
CA THR A 150 -5.83 0.85 -0.23
C THR A 150 -4.33 0.66 0.06
N ALA A 151 -3.55 1.74 0.06
CA ALA A 151 -2.11 1.67 0.36
C ALA A 151 -1.84 1.18 1.79
N SER A 152 -2.62 1.67 2.76
CA SER A 152 -2.54 1.25 4.15
C SER A 152 -2.89 -0.23 4.32
N ASN A 153 -3.98 -0.69 3.70
CA ASN A 153 -4.38 -2.09 3.74
C ASN A 153 -3.33 -3.00 3.09
N LEU A 154 -2.72 -2.56 1.98
CA LEU A 154 -1.64 -3.29 1.31
C LEU A 154 -0.41 -3.44 2.22
N VAL A 155 0.07 -2.35 2.82
CA VAL A 155 1.23 -2.37 3.72
C VAL A 155 0.95 -3.20 4.96
N GLU A 156 -0.26 -3.09 5.52
CA GLU A 156 -0.68 -3.92 6.65
C GLU A 156 -0.62 -5.41 6.31
N GLN A 157 -1.24 -5.82 5.20
CA GLN A 157 -1.21 -7.21 4.71
C GLN A 157 0.23 -7.68 4.45
N LEU A 158 1.08 -6.85 3.84
CA LEU A 158 2.48 -7.19 3.61
C LEU A 158 3.23 -7.37 4.94
N CYS A 159 3.04 -6.48 5.91
CA CYS A 159 3.69 -6.57 7.22
C CYS A 159 3.20 -7.73 8.08
N GLU A 160 2.00 -8.27 7.82
CA GLU A 160 1.51 -9.50 8.45
C GLU A 160 2.22 -10.76 7.92
N LEU A 161 2.83 -10.70 6.74
CA LEU A 161 3.60 -11.82 6.19
C LEU A 161 4.97 -11.91 6.88
N PRO A 162 5.29 -13.00 7.61
CA PRO A 162 6.58 -13.14 8.30
C PRO A 162 7.79 -13.08 7.33
N ALA A 163 7.62 -13.61 6.12
CA ALA A 163 8.64 -13.58 5.07
C ALA A 163 8.98 -12.18 4.57
N PHE A 164 8.08 -11.21 4.76
CA PHE A 164 8.29 -9.80 4.47
C PHE A 164 8.78 -9.07 5.73
N SER A 165 8.11 -9.25 6.89
CA SER A 165 8.42 -8.50 8.12
C SER A 165 9.76 -8.84 8.78
N TYR A 166 10.27 -10.08 8.63
CA TYR A 166 11.61 -10.43 9.12
C TYR A 166 12.74 -9.89 8.25
N GLN A 167 12.44 -9.35 7.06
CA GLN A 167 13.45 -8.75 6.22
C GLN A 167 13.85 -7.37 6.76
N SER A 168 15.11 -7.01 6.54
CA SER A 168 15.55 -5.63 6.75
C SER A 168 14.70 -4.67 5.93
N PHE A 169 14.49 -3.46 6.44
CA PHE A 169 13.74 -2.43 5.73
C PHE A 169 14.27 -2.22 4.31
N SER A 170 15.60 -2.11 4.15
CA SER A 170 16.23 -1.91 2.84
C SER A 170 15.85 -2.99 1.81
N LYS A 171 15.71 -4.25 2.25
CA LYS A 171 15.28 -5.34 1.36
C LYS A 171 13.82 -5.18 0.95
N ARG A 172 12.91 -4.96 1.91
CA ARG A 172 11.48 -4.70 1.65
C ARG A 172 11.29 -3.50 0.72
N TRP A 173 12.02 -2.42 0.98
CA TRP A 173 12.05 -1.21 0.18
C TRP A 173 12.45 -1.49 -1.26
N ASN A 174 13.58 -2.17 -1.47
CA ASN A 174 14.05 -2.48 -2.81
C ASN A 174 13.08 -3.39 -3.59
N GLU A 175 12.44 -4.35 -2.91
CA GLU A 175 11.41 -5.20 -3.50
C GLU A 175 10.19 -4.38 -3.94
N LEU A 176 9.71 -3.43 -3.12
CA LEU A 176 8.61 -2.53 -3.51
C LEU A 176 9.00 -1.56 -4.62
N MET A 177 10.23 -1.04 -4.59
CA MET A 177 10.73 -0.10 -5.60
C MET A 177 10.92 -0.74 -6.99
N GLN A 178 11.20 -2.03 -7.06
CA GLN A 178 11.19 -2.76 -8.34
C GLN A 178 9.79 -2.81 -8.97
N ILE A 179 8.74 -2.69 -8.16
CA ILE A 179 7.35 -2.73 -8.60
C ILE A 179 6.89 -1.35 -9.07
N THR A 180 7.52 -0.26 -8.60
CA THR A 180 7.07 1.11 -8.88
C THR A 180 7.64 1.73 -10.16
N ASN A 181 8.70 1.17 -10.73
CA ASN A 181 9.24 1.63 -12.02
C ASN A 181 8.34 1.15 -13.16
N ASP A 182 8.13 1.95 -14.20
CA ASP A 182 7.07 1.82 -15.23
C ASP A 182 6.97 0.44 -15.94
N VAL A 183 8.08 -0.28 -16.00
CA VAL A 183 8.16 -1.64 -16.55
C VAL A 183 7.79 -2.69 -15.50
N GLY A 184 8.01 -2.45 -14.21
CA GLY A 184 7.77 -3.35 -13.09
C GLY A 184 6.32 -3.44 -12.65
N LEU A 185 5.51 -2.38 -12.73
CA LEU A 185 4.08 -2.48 -12.41
C LEU A 185 3.32 -3.11 -13.58
N ALA A 186 3.62 -2.71 -14.82
CA ALA A 186 3.04 -3.31 -16.01
C ALA A 186 3.60 -4.71 -16.27
N ASP A 187 4.84 -5.06 -15.94
CA ASP A 187 5.27 -6.47 -15.96
C ASP A 187 4.81 -7.21 -14.72
N LEU A 188 4.71 -6.67 -13.50
CA LEU A 188 4.09 -7.39 -12.37
C LEU A 188 2.55 -7.47 -12.49
N VAL A 189 1.91 -6.63 -13.30
CA VAL A 189 0.47 -6.69 -13.62
C VAL A 189 0.23 -7.42 -14.94
N ASN A 190 1.09 -7.38 -15.97
CA ASN A 190 0.98 -8.10 -17.27
C ASN A 190 1.76 -9.44 -17.34
N TYR A 191 2.85 -9.67 -16.58
CA TYR A 191 3.29 -11.03 -16.20
C TYR A 191 2.18 -11.71 -15.38
N TYR A 192 1.43 -10.91 -14.61
CA TYR A 192 0.27 -11.38 -13.86
C TYR A 192 -1.09 -11.35 -14.62
N LEU A 193 -1.20 -10.70 -15.80
CA LEU A 193 -2.48 -10.58 -16.55
C LEU A 193 -2.42 -10.89 -18.06
N ASP A 194 -1.31 -10.77 -18.81
CA ASP A 194 -1.39 -10.70 -20.29
C ASP A 194 -0.93 -11.89 -21.13
N LYS A 195 0.32 -12.38 -21.14
CA LYS A 195 0.79 -13.02 -22.40
C LYS A 195 0.09 -14.29 -22.93
N ASN A 196 -0.81 -14.96 -22.20
CA ASN A 196 -1.64 -16.04 -22.78
C ASN A 196 -3.16 -15.97 -22.44
N ASP A 197 -3.60 -15.30 -21.36
CA ASP A 197 -4.95 -15.51 -20.82
C ASP A 197 -5.99 -14.43 -21.18
N ARG A 198 -5.62 -13.18 -21.48
CA ARG A 198 -6.61 -12.11 -21.69
C ARG A 198 -7.36 -12.23 -23.02
N LEU A 199 -6.67 -12.65 -24.09
CA LEU A 199 -7.27 -13.01 -25.38
C LEU A 199 -8.14 -14.27 -25.27
N GLY A 200 -7.80 -15.20 -24.36
CA GLY A 200 -8.60 -16.37 -24.03
C GLY A 200 -9.88 -16.01 -23.24
N LEU A 201 -9.72 -15.21 -22.19
CA LEU A 201 -10.79 -14.81 -21.26
C LEU A 201 -11.84 -13.91 -21.93
N SER A 202 -11.42 -12.95 -22.74
CA SER A 202 -12.35 -12.10 -23.50
C SER A 202 -13.12 -12.90 -24.58
N ARG A 203 -12.46 -13.84 -25.27
CA ARG A 203 -13.12 -14.74 -26.23
C ARG A 203 -14.05 -15.74 -25.55
N TRP A 204 -13.72 -16.20 -24.34
CA TRP A 204 -14.57 -17.09 -23.54
C TRP A 204 -15.79 -16.34 -23.00
N LEU A 205 -15.63 -15.15 -22.42
CA LEU A 205 -16.73 -14.33 -21.92
C LEU A 205 -17.74 -13.98 -23.02
N LYS A 206 -17.26 -13.67 -24.23
CA LYS A 206 -18.11 -13.48 -25.43
C LYS A 206 -18.85 -14.75 -25.89
N ARG A 207 -18.44 -15.96 -25.49
CA ARG A 207 -19.18 -17.21 -25.75
C ARG A 207 -20.17 -17.54 -24.63
N ALA A 208 -19.94 -17.02 -23.42
CA ALA A 208 -20.76 -17.28 -22.23
C ALA A 208 -21.93 -16.30 -22.09
N THR A 209 -21.77 -15.03 -22.50
CA THR A 209 -22.88 -14.08 -22.55
C THR A 209 -22.66 -12.94 -23.55
N ASP A 210 -23.71 -12.58 -24.26
CA ASP A 210 -23.74 -11.39 -25.14
C ASP A 210 -24.15 -10.11 -24.39
N ASN A 211 -24.55 -10.22 -23.12
CA ASN A 211 -24.90 -9.08 -22.27
C ASN A 211 -23.62 -8.40 -21.73
N LEU A 212 -23.38 -7.17 -22.20
CA LEU A 212 -22.16 -6.41 -21.90
C LEU A 212 -22.09 -5.97 -20.42
N GLU A 213 -23.19 -5.57 -19.81
CA GLU A 213 -23.21 -5.11 -18.41
C GLU A 213 -22.90 -6.26 -17.44
N LEU A 214 -23.45 -7.44 -17.71
CA LEU A 214 -23.18 -8.64 -16.92
C LEU A 214 -21.73 -9.11 -17.10
N ARG A 215 -21.19 -8.99 -18.30
CA ARG A 215 -19.78 -9.29 -18.59
C ARG A 215 -18.84 -8.36 -17.82
N ASP A 216 -19.14 -7.06 -17.80
CA ASP A 216 -18.30 -6.07 -17.13
C ASP A 216 -18.41 -6.18 -15.61
N ALA A 217 -19.58 -6.55 -15.07
CA ALA A 217 -19.75 -6.90 -13.67
C ALA A 217 -18.94 -8.16 -13.26
N LEU A 218 -18.93 -9.20 -14.10
CA LEU A 218 -18.11 -10.40 -13.88
C LEU A 218 -16.62 -10.08 -13.93
N LEU A 219 -16.19 -9.25 -14.88
CA LEU A 219 -14.79 -8.77 -14.98
C LEU A 219 -14.39 -7.97 -13.74
N ASN A 220 -15.25 -7.08 -13.25
CA ASN A 220 -14.97 -6.31 -12.04
C ASN A 220 -14.91 -7.18 -10.79
N LYS A 221 -15.78 -8.20 -10.66
CA LYS A 221 -15.71 -9.15 -9.53
C LYS A 221 -14.47 -10.01 -9.59
N LEU A 222 -14.08 -10.46 -10.79
CA LEU A 222 -12.80 -11.12 -10.99
C LEU A 222 -11.66 -10.17 -10.64
N SER A 223 -11.66 -8.92 -11.09
CA SER A 223 -10.67 -7.89 -10.73
C SER A 223 -10.61 -7.64 -9.23
N VAL A 224 -11.71 -7.53 -8.51
CA VAL A 224 -11.72 -7.32 -7.04
C VAL A 224 -11.19 -8.54 -6.29
N THR A 225 -11.60 -9.75 -6.69
CA THR A 225 -11.04 -10.98 -6.15
C THR A 225 -9.57 -11.12 -6.54
N THR A 226 -9.16 -10.66 -7.73
CA THR A 226 -7.79 -10.86 -8.24
C THR A 226 -6.79 -9.78 -7.84
N LEU A 227 -7.22 -8.55 -7.59
CA LEU A 227 -6.40 -7.45 -7.07
C LEU A 227 -5.99 -7.68 -5.61
N ARG A 228 -6.73 -8.54 -4.87
CA ARG A 228 -6.45 -8.89 -3.47
C ARG A 228 -5.53 -10.12 -3.29
N TYR A 229 -5.32 -10.97 -4.31
CA TYR A 229 -4.60 -12.25 -4.16
C TYR A 229 -3.49 -12.48 -5.23
N SER A 230 -2.61 -13.46 -4.96
CA SER A 230 -1.41 -13.80 -5.75
C SER A 230 -1.70 -14.32 -7.18
N LEU A 231 -0.66 -14.40 -8.03
CA LEU A 231 -0.79 -14.82 -9.44
C LEU A 231 -1.40 -16.21 -9.62
N GLU A 232 -1.01 -17.14 -8.75
CA GLU A 232 -1.21 -18.56 -8.95
C GLU A 232 -2.67 -18.94 -8.75
N LEU A 233 -3.28 -18.40 -7.69
CA LEU A 233 -4.71 -18.52 -7.42
C LEU A 233 -5.56 -17.83 -8.50
N ARG A 234 -5.08 -16.69 -9.03
CA ARG A 234 -5.71 -16.01 -10.18
C ARG A 234 -5.75 -16.91 -11.42
N ARG A 235 -4.65 -17.59 -11.74
CA ARG A 235 -4.58 -18.55 -12.85
C ARG A 235 -5.42 -19.80 -12.60
N GLN A 236 -5.50 -20.31 -11.37
CA GLN A 236 -6.36 -21.46 -11.01
C GLN A 236 -7.85 -21.12 -11.16
N LEU A 237 -8.27 -19.94 -10.70
CA LEU A 237 -9.64 -19.45 -10.86
C LEU A 237 -10.02 -19.33 -12.33
N ILE A 238 -9.17 -18.69 -13.15
CA ILE A 238 -9.40 -18.57 -14.60
C ILE A 238 -9.51 -19.95 -15.25
N ASN A 239 -8.60 -20.88 -14.93
CA ASN A 239 -8.62 -22.24 -15.48
C ASN A 239 -9.87 -23.04 -15.07
N ASN A 240 -10.36 -22.89 -13.84
CA ASN A 240 -11.58 -23.57 -13.38
C ASN A 240 -12.85 -22.98 -14.02
N LEU A 241 -12.89 -21.66 -14.22
CA LEU A 241 -13.98 -20.99 -14.94
C LEU A 241 -14.05 -21.40 -16.41
N VAL A 242 -12.90 -21.54 -17.08
CA VAL A 242 -12.83 -22.00 -18.49
C VAL A 242 -13.37 -23.43 -18.66
N ARG A 243 -13.35 -24.26 -17.60
CA ARG A 243 -13.91 -25.62 -17.60
C ARG A 243 -15.43 -25.67 -17.40
N CYS A 244 -16.07 -24.57 -17.01
CA CYS A 244 -17.53 -24.49 -16.99
C CYS A 244 -18.09 -24.59 -18.41
N SER A 245 -19.25 -25.21 -18.56
CA SER A 245 -19.90 -25.36 -19.87
C SER A 245 -20.17 -23.98 -20.48
N PRO A 246 -19.96 -23.77 -21.78
CA PRO A 246 -20.32 -22.51 -22.45
C PRO A 246 -21.81 -22.17 -22.35
N LYS A 247 -22.66 -23.15 -22.00
CA LYS A 247 -24.10 -22.99 -21.78
C LYS A 247 -24.46 -22.74 -20.30
N THR A 248 -23.48 -22.69 -19.39
CA THR A 248 -23.72 -22.41 -17.97
C THR A 248 -24.28 -20.99 -17.83
N PRO A 249 -25.46 -20.81 -17.22
CA PRO A 249 -26.07 -19.50 -17.06
C PRO A 249 -25.14 -18.52 -16.30
N PRO A 250 -24.98 -17.28 -16.78
CA PRO A 250 -24.02 -16.33 -16.20
C PRO A 250 -24.27 -15.98 -14.73
N ASP A 251 -25.52 -16.00 -14.29
CA ASP A 251 -25.95 -15.82 -12.90
C ASP A 251 -25.42 -16.94 -11.99
N GLN A 252 -25.31 -18.17 -12.49
CA GLN A 252 -24.70 -19.27 -11.75
C GLN A 252 -23.18 -19.10 -11.62
N ILE A 253 -22.51 -18.55 -12.63
CA ILE A 253 -21.08 -18.24 -12.58
C ILE A 253 -20.82 -17.11 -11.58
N ALA A 254 -21.64 -16.05 -11.61
CA ALA A 254 -21.57 -14.96 -10.65
C ALA A 254 -21.80 -15.45 -9.21
N TYR A 255 -22.80 -16.32 -9.01
CA TYR A 255 -23.10 -16.92 -7.72
C TYR A 255 -21.92 -17.71 -7.13
N VAL A 256 -21.20 -18.47 -7.95
CA VAL A 256 -20.00 -19.20 -7.50
C VAL A 256 -18.89 -18.25 -7.07
N LEU A 257 -18.65 -17.17 -7.81
CA LEU A 257 -17.64 -16.16 -7.46
C LEU A 257 -18.03 -15.39 -6.18
N ASP A 258 -19.32 -15.05 -6.03
CA ASP A 258 -19.84 -14.42 -4.82
C ASP A 258 -19.80 -15.35 -3.61
N ALA A 259 -20.02 -16.65 -3.81
CA ALA A 259 -19.88 -17.66 -2.77
C ALA A 259 -18.43 -17.75 -2.28
N ILE A 260 -17.44 -17.67 -3.17
CA ILE A 260 -16.02 -17.64 -2.78
C ILE A 260 -15.71 -16.40 -1.94
N VAL A 261 -16.13 -15.20 -2.37
CA VAL A 261 -15.94 -13.95 -1.61
C VAL A 261 -16.66 -14.01 -0.26
N THR A 262 -17.85 -14.60 -0.22
CA THR A 262 -18.65 -14.71 1.01
C THR A 262 -18.06 -15.74 1.98
N LEU A 263 -17.60 -16.89 1.48
CA LEU A 263 -16.98 -17.95 2.28
C LEU A 263 -15.62 -17.52 2.81
N ASP A 264 -14.80 -16.83 2.01
CA ASP A 264 -13.54 -16.21 2.45
C ASP A 264 -13.77 -15.23 3.61
N ARG A 265 -14.79 -14.35 3.48
CA ARG A 265 -15.16 -13.43 4.56
C ARG A 265 -15.69 -14.13 5.82
N ARG A 266 -16.35 -15.29 5.67
CA ARG A 266 -16.93 -16.05 6.79
C ARG A 266 -15.93 -16.97 7.49
N TYR A 267 -14.96 -17.50 6.74
CA TYR A 267 -13.93 -18.42 7.23
C TYR A 267 -12.54 -17.86 6.89
N PRO A 268 -12.18 -16.66 7.40
CA PRO A 268 -10.90 -16.04 7.10
C PRO A 268 -9.76 -16.89 7.68
N GLY A 269 -8.85 -17.35 6.82
CA GLY A 269 -7.70 -18.19 7.21
C GLY A 269 -7.78 -19.67 6.79
N ASP A 270 -8.92 -20.13 6.25
CA ASP A 270 -8.92 -21.38 5.49
C ASP A 270 -8.09 -21.21 4.20
N ASP A 271 -7.46 -22.29 3.72
CA ASP A 271 -6.76 -22.29 2.42
C ASP A 271 -7.79 -21.96 1.33
N LEU A 272 -7.75 -20.72 0.84
CA LEU A 272 -8.63 -20.20 -0.21
C LEU A 272 -8.65 -21.15 -1.43
N GLY A 273 -7.57 -21.90 -1.68
CA GLY A 273 -7.53 -22.96 -2.68
C GLY A 273 -8.55 -24.08 -2.44
N ARG A 274 -8.77 -24.50 -1.20
CA ARG A 274 -9.78 -25.52 -0.84
C ARG A 274 -11.21 -25.01 -0.97
N ILE A 275 -11.45 -23.74 -0.65
CA ILE A 275 -12.75 -23.10 -0.84
C ILE A 275 -13.06 -23.06 -2.34
N ILE A 276 -12.08 -22.66 -3.15
CA ILE A 276 -12.18 -22.66 -4.62
C ILE A 276 -12.43 -24.08 -5.13
N ASP A 277 -11.64 -25.07 -4.71
CA ASP A 277 -11.80 -26.46 -5.13
C ASP A 277 -13.17 -27.02 -4.73
N PHE A 278 -13.67 -26.69 -3.54
CA PHE A 278 -15.02 -27.06 -3.11
C PHE A 278 -16.09 -26.43 -4.00
N CYS A 279 -15.99 -25.12 -4.26
CA CYS A 279 -16.95 -24.38 -5.10
C CYS A 279 -16.98 -24.88 -6.55
N PHE A 280 -15.86 -25.39 -7.07
CA PHE A 280 -15.75 -25.93 -8.44
C PHE A 280 -15.75 -27.46 -8.52
N ALA A 281 -15.85 -28.19 -7.39
CA ALA A 281 -15.82 -29.65 -7.38
C ALA A 281 -17.05 -30.23 -8.09
N PRO A 282 -16.87 -31.26 -8.96
CA PRO A 282 -18.00 -31.94 -9.58
C PRO A 282 -18.82 -32.63 -8.50
N HIS A 283 -20.13 -32.38 -8.50
CA HIS A 283 -21.04 -32.88 -7.48
C HIS A 283 -21.10 -34.42 -7.51
N ARG A 284 -20.36 -35.09 -6.62
CA ARG A 284 -20.40 -36.55 -6.47
C ARG A 284 -21.42 -36.91 -5.39
N ARG A 285 -22.54 -37.50 -5.81
CA ARG A 285 -23.52 -38.08 -4.87
C ARG A 285 -22.82 -39.11 -3.99
N GLN A 286 -22.78 -38.85 -2.68
CA GLN A 286 -22.16 -39.76 -1.71
C GLN A 286 -22.91 -41.10 -1.69
N ARG A 287 -22.25 -42.18 -2.14
CA ARG A 287 -22.65 -43.57 -1.86
C ARG A 287 -22.18 -43.91 -0.45
N ARG A 288 -23.09 -44.00 0.51
CA ARG A 288 -22.80 -44.49 1.87
C ARG A 288 -22.35 -45.97 1.81
N GLN A 289 -21.11 -46.26 2.22
CA GLN A 289 -20.60 -47.62 2.47
C GLN A 289 -21.13 -48.11 3.84
N LEU A 290 -21.60 -49.35 3.84
CA LEU A 290 -22.33 -50.03 4.91
C LEU A 290 -21.37 -50.60 5.97
N PHE A 291 -21.64 -50.33 7.26
CA PHE A 291 -21.29 -51.26 8.34
C PHE A 291 -22.48 -52.20 8.57
N ALA A 292 -22.22 -53.50 8.44
CA ALA A 292 -23.18 -54.57 8.56
C ALA A 292 -23.53 -54.84 10.03
N VAL A 293 -24.84 -54.78 10.32
CA VAL A 293 -25.50 -55.64 11.30
C VAL A 293 -26.20 -56.73 10.48
N GLY A 294 -25.96 -57.99 10.85
CA GLY A 294 -26.74 -59.15 10.39
C GLY A 294 -25.92 -60.14 9.61
#